data_AF-E3MJA4-F1
#
_entry.id   AF-E3MJA4-F1
#
_cell.length_a   1.000
_cell.length_b   1.000
_cell.length_c   1.000
_cell.angle_alpha   90.00
_cell.angle_beta   90.00
_cell.angle_gamma   90.00
#
_symmetry.space_group_name_H-M   'P 1'
#
loop_
_entity.id
_entity.type
_entity.pdbx_description
1 polymer ?
#
loop_
_entity_poly.entity_id
_entity_poly.type
_entity_poly.pdbx_seq_one_letter_code
_entity_poly.pdbx_strand_id
1 'polypeptide(L)' 'MTKPWTYLSLKAVFEHVDVNKRFKIKSHCPTLRHIEKEVPLRLKYLSFRKNEIQLNTTTIKRTSYKNKAGKK' A
#
# COMPACT_ATOMS: atom_id res chain seq x y z
N MET A 1 -14.65 12.72 -19.21
CA MET A 1 -13.89 13.85 -18.67
C MET A 1 -13.14 13.41 -17.42
N THR A 2 -11.81 13.23 -17.51
CA THR A 2 -10.97 13.07 -16.32
C THR A 2 -10.92 14.42 -15.61
N LYS A 3 -11.05 14.46 -14.28
CA LYS A 3 -10.92 15.68 -13.46
C LYS A 3 -9.45 15.81 -13.01
N PRO A 4 -8.58 16.50 -13.77
CA PRO A 4 -7.14 16.56 -13.46
C PRO A 4 -6.85 17.14 -12.07
N TRP A 5 -7.67 18.09 -11.62
CA TRP A 5 -7.52 18.74 -10.31
C TRP A 5 -7.76 17.79 -9.14
N THR A 6 -8.70 16.85 -9.24
CA THR A 6 -8.95 15.84 -8.21
C THR A 6 -7.78 14.88 -8.06
N TYR A 7 -7.06 14.61 -9.14
CA TYR A 7 -5.87 13.76 -9.09
C TYR A 7 -4.66 14.48 -8.50
N LEU A 8 -4.47 15.77 -8.78
CA LEU A 8 -3.38 16.55 -8.19
C LEU A 8 -3.51 16.67 -6.66
N SER A 9 -4.70 17.00 -6.15
CA SER A 9 -4.92 17.08 -4.70
C SER A 9 -4.75 15.72 -4.02
N LEU A 10 -5.24 14.64 -4.64
CA LEU A 10 -5.08 13.30 -4.09
C LEU A 10 -3.61 12.83 -4.11
N LYS A 11 -2.83 13.21 -5.13
CA LYS A 11 -1.37 12.95 -5.15
C LYS A 11 -0.67 13.61 -3.98
N ALA A 12 -0.95 14.89 -3.74
CA ALA A 12 -0.39 15.63 -2.61
C ALA A 12 -0.74 14.97 -1.26
N VAL A 13 -1.96 14.46 -1.12
CA VAL A 13 -2.37 13.68 0.06
C VAL A 13 -1.54 12.40 0.16
N PHE A 14 -1.43 11.59 -0.90
CA PHE A 14 -0.64 10.35 -0.87
C PHE A 14 0.85 10.56 -0.59
N GLU A 15 1.41 11.72 -0.92
CA GLU A 15 2.80 12.07 -0.62
C GLU A 15 3.05 12.28 0.88
N HIS A 16 2.06 12.80 1.61
CA HIS A 16 2.16 13.12 3.04
C HIS A 16 1.50 12.08 3.96
N VAL A 17 0.71 11.17 3.40
CA VAL A 17 0.06 10.10 4.16
C VAL A 17 1.06 9.02 4.56
N ASP A 18 1.00 8.63 5.84
CA ASP A 18 1.80 7.53 6.37
C ASP A 18 1.57 6.22 5.60
N VAL A 19 2.66 5.46 5.44
CA VAL A 19 2.73 4.21 4.69
C VAL A 19 1.63 3.21 5.11
N ASN A 20 1.33 3.10 6.41
CA ASN A 20 0.28 2.21 6.91
C ASN A 20 -1.10 2.57 6.35
N LYS A 21 -1.41 3.87 6.41
CA LYS A 21 -2.70 4.39 5.96
C LYS A 21 -2.81 4.23 4.45
N ARG A 22 -1.71 4.43 3.73
CA ARG A 22 -1.63 4.25 2.28
C ARG A 22 -1.92 2.81 1.86
N PHE A 23 -1.38 1.82 2.56
CA PHE A 23 -1.72 0.40 2.31
C PHE A 23 -3.19 0.08 2.60
N LYS A 24 -3.77 0.63 3.66
CA LYS A 24 -5.21 0.47 3.94
C LYS A 24 -6.06 1.05 2.81
N ILE A 25 -5.75 2.27 2.35
CA ILE A 25 -6.45 2.91 1.23
C ILE A 25 -6.33 2.04 -0.03
N LYS A 26 -5.14 1.52 -0.33
CA LYS A 26 -4.92 0.61 -1.48
C LYS A 26 -5.73 -0.69 -1.41
N SER A 27 -5.94 -1.21 -0.20
CA SER A 27 -6.72 -2.41 0.06
C SER A 27 -8.22 -2.17 -0.09
N HIS A 28 -8.75 -1.08 0.49
CA HIS A 28 -10.18 -0.77 0.52
C HIS A 28 -10.68 -0.01 -0.71
N CYS A 29 -9.83 0.77 -1.38
CA CYS A 29 -10.18 1.63 -2.50
C CYS A 29 -9.34 1.28 -3.75
N PRO A 30 -9.65 0.17 -4.43
CA PRO A 30 -8.89 -0.28 -5.60
C PRO A 30 -8.89 0.74 -6.76
N THR A 31 -9.92 1.58 -6.85
CA THR A 31 -10.06 2.66 -7.85
C THR A 31 -9.02 3.76 -7.71
N LEU A 32 -8.37 3.89 -6.56
CA LEU A 32 -7.33 4.91 -6.32
C LEU A 32 -5.91 4.40 -6.56
N ARG A 33 -5.76 3.11 -6.91
CA ARG A 33 -4.45 2.47 -7.09
C ARG A 33 -3.61 3.09 -8.20
N HIS A 34 -4.22 3.60 -9.27
CA HIS A 34 -3.45 4.23 -10.35
C HIS A 34 -2.78 5.50 -9.87
N ILE A 35 -3.52 6.38 -9.18
CA ILE A 35 -2.99 7.64 -8.64
C ILE A 35 -1.97 7.35 -7.53
N GLU A 36 -2.28 6.38 -6.66
CA GLU A 36 -1.38 5.97 -5.58
C GLU A 36 -0.03 5.48 -6.12
N LYS A 37 -0.01 4.77 -7.25
CA LYS A 37 1.23 4.30 -7.88
C LYS A 37 2.06 5.42 -8.52
N GLU A 38 1.43 6.52 -8.93
CA GLU A 38 2.13 7.66 -9.54
C GLU A 38 2.93 8.47 -8.50
N VAL A 39 2.59 8.35 -7.22
CA VAL A 39 3.31 9.04 -6.15
C VAL A 39 4.39 8.12 -5.58
N PRO A 40 5.65 8.57 -5.40
CA PRO A 40 6.66 7.74 -4.76
C PRO A 40 6.30 7.43 -3.30
N LEU A 41 6.69 6.25 -2.82
CA LEU A 41 6.55 5.88 -1.41
C LEU A 41 7.78 6.37 -0.64
N ARG A 42 7.61 7.34 0.26
CA ARG A 42 8.72 7.86 1.08
C ARG A 42 8.95 6.98 2.31
N LEU A 43 10.03 6.21 2.28
CA LEU A 43 10.47 5.34 3.37
C LEU A 43 11.79 5.88 3.96
N LYS A 44 11.85 5.99 5.27
CA LYS A 44 13.09 6.19 6.04
C LYS A 44 13.89 4.89 6.17
N TYR A 45 13.19 3.76 6.27
CA TYR A 45 13.81 2.45 6.45
C TYR A 45 13.02 1.36 5.70
N LEU A 46 13.74 0.48 5.00
CA LEU A 46 13.19 -0.69 4.32
C LEU A 46 14.10 -1.88 4.60
N SER A 47 13.54 -2.96 5.15
CA SER A 47 14.27 -4.21 5.39
C SER A 47 13.43 -5.41 5.03
N PHE A 48 14.02 -6.31 4.25
CA PHE A 48 13.44 -7.59 3.89
C PHE A 48 13.99 -8.68 4.80
N ARG A 49 13.11 -9.39 5.48
CA ARG A 49 13.44 -10.52 6.34
C ARG A 49 12.71 -11.76 5.84
N LYS A 50 13.14 -12.94 6.29
CA LYS A 50 12.66 -14.24 5.80
C LYS A 50 11.12 -14.36 5.74
N ASN A 51 10.42 -13.79 6.72
CA ASN A 51 8.96 -13.88 6.83
C ASN A 51 8.26 -12.52 6.98
N GLU A 52 8.98 -11.42 6.85
CA GLU A 52 8.42 -10.07 7.07
C GLU A 52 9.14 -9.01 6.25
N ILE A 53 8.40 -7.95 5.92
CA ILE A 53 8.91 -6.73 5.31
C ILE A 53 8.73 -5.62 6.34
N GLN A 54 9.83 -4.98 6.73
CA GLN A 54 9.81 -3.82 7.62
C GLN A 54 9.90 -2.53 6.79
N LEU A 55 8.98 -1.62 7.04
CA LEU A 55 8.77 -0.35 6.36
C LEU A 55 8.62 0.73 7.42
N ASN A 56 9.64 1.55 7.65
CA ASN A 56 9.66 2.52 8.75
C ASN A 56 9.32 1.84 10.10
N THR A 57 8.15 2.17 10.67
CA THR A 57 7.61 1.62 11.91
C THR A 57 6.60 0.47 11.68
N THR A 58 6.40 0.07 10.43
CA THR A 58 5.44 -0.94 10.01
C THR A 58 6.12 -2.26 9.70
N THR A 59 5.59 -3.35 10.22
CA THR A 59 6.04 -4.70 9.86
C THR A 59 4.90 -5.45 9.19
N ILE A 60 5.08 -5.77 7.91
CA ILE A 60 4.18 -6.61 7.14
C ILE A 60 4.68 -8.05 7.26
N LYS A 61 3.91 -8.91 7.93
CA LYS A 61 4.24 -10.33 8.09
C LYS A 61 3.57 -11.17 7.00
N ARG A 62 4.27 -12.19 6.51
CA ARG A 62 3.68 -13.18 5.61
C ARG A 62 2.68 -14.02 6.40
N THR A 63 1.39 -13.86 6.13
CA THR A 63 0.38 -14.81 6.63
C THR A 63 0.40 -16.04 5.73
N SER A 64 0.58 -17.23 6.31
CA SER A 64 0.43 -18.48 5.56
C SER A 64 -1.04 -18.62 5.15
N TYR A 65 -1.36 -18.36 3.89
CA TYR A 65 -2.69 -18.62 3.35
C TYR A 65 -2.90 -20.14 3.29
N LYS A 66 -3.83 -20.66 4.10
CA LYS A 66 -4.23 -22.08 4.05
C LYS A 66 -5.08 -22.30 2.80
N ASN A 67 -4.49 -22.85 1.74
CA ASN A 67 -5.26 -23.35 0.59
C ASN A 67 -6.20 -24.47 1.10
N LYS A 68 -7.51 -24.32 0.92
CA LYS A 68 -8.51 -25.39 1.18
C LYS A 68 -8.51 -26.47 0.08
N ALA A 69 -7.38 -26.73 -0.56
CA ALA A 69 -7.25 -27.69 -1.66
C ALA A 69 -7.00 -29.13 -1.17
N GLY A 70 -7.69 -29.54 -0.10
CA GLY A 70 -7.42 -30.85 0.53
C GLY A 70 -8.55 -31.37 1.42
N LYS A 71 -9.80 -30.94 1.21
CA LYS A 71 -10.95 -31.68 1.72
C LYS A 71 -11.36 -32.70 0.66
N LYS A 72 -10.73 -33.87 0.70
CA LYS A 72 -11.33 -35.10 0.18
C LYS A 72 -12.38 -35.57 1.18
#